data_AF-A0A1G7P410-F1
#
_entry.id   AF-A0A1G7P410-F1
#
_cell.length_a   1.000
_cell.length_b   1.000
_cell.length_c   1.000
_cell.angle_alpha   90.00
_cell.angle_beta   90.00
_cell.angle_gamma   90.00
#
_symmetry.space_group_name_H-M   'P 1'
#
loop_
_entity.id
_entity.type
_entity.pdbx_description
1 polymer ?
#
loop_
_entity_poly.entity_id
_entity_poly.type
_entity_poly.pdbx_seq_one_letter_code
_entity_poly.pdbx_strand_id
1 'polypeptide(L)' 'MLHAITAVVRRAPEWVRHDLMAKDAGTRERAEDALAAMIAAALQAQP' A
#
# COMPACT_ATOMS: atom_id res chain seq x y z
N MET A 1 4.21 -0.19 15.22
CA MET A 1 4.73 0.28 13.92
C MET A 1 5.06 -0.83 12.91
N LEU A 2 6.13 -1.64 13.05
CA LEU A 2 6.52 -2.62 12.02
C LEU A 2 5.40 -3.63 11.68
N HIS A 3 4.68 -4.11 12.70
CA HIS A 3 3.55 -5.04 12.53
C HIS A 3 2.39 -4.47 11.70
N ALA A 4 2.15 -3.16 11.77
CA ALA A 4 1.07 -2.52 11.02
C ALA A 4 1.39 -2.45 9.52
N ILE A 5 2.64 -2.17 9.18
CA ILE A 5 3.11 -2.15 7.79
C ILE A 5 3.03 -3.57 7.21
N THR A 6 3.52 -4.58 7.92
CA THR A 6 3.43 -5.99 7.49
C THR A 6 1.98 -6.43 7.29
N ALA A 7 1.07 -6.03 8.18
CA ALA A 7 -0.36 -6.33 8.03
C ALA A 7 -0.95 -5.68 6.78
N VAL A 8 -0.59 -4.42 6.48
CA VAL A 8 -1.01 -3.72 5.26
C VAL A 8 -0.48 -4.40 4.00
N VAL A 9 0.80 -4.74 3.94
CA VAL A 9 1.39 -5.40 2.77
C VAL A 9 0.77 -6.78 2.54
N ARG A 10 0.48 -7.54 3.61
CA ARG A 10 -0.20 -8.85 3.50
C ARG A 10 -1.63 -8.74 2.99
N ARG A 11 -2.36 -7.67 3.35
CA ARG A 11 -3.75 -7.45 2.94
C ARG A 11 -3.92 -6.54 1.73
N ALA A 12 -2.83 -6.11 1.11
CA ALA A 12 -2.88 -5.26 -0.08
C ALA A 12 -3.77 -5.92 -1.16
N PRO A 13 -4.63 -5.17 -1.86
CA PRO A 13 -5.38 -5.72 -2.99
C PRO A 13 -4.45 -6.21 -4.11
N GLU A 14 -4.89 -7.21 -4.87
CA GLU A 14 -4.12 -7.74 -6.00
C GLU A 14 -3.80 -6.67 -7.05
N TRP A 15 -4.73 -5.74 -7.31
CA TRP A 15 -4.48 -4.65 -8.25
C TRP A 15 -3.34 -3.73 -7.79
N VAL A 16 -3.20 -3.47 -6.48
CA VAL A 16 -2.09 -2.66 -5.93
C VAL A 16 -0.77 -3.39 -6.17
N ARG A 17 -0.74 -4.70 -5.91
CA ARG A 17 0.47 -5.51 -6.12
C ARG A 17 0.89 -5.53 -7.58
N HIS A 18 -0.06 -5.72 -8.47
CA HIS A 18 0.18 -5.72 -9.91
C HIS A 18 0.70 -4.35 -10.38
N ASP A 19 0.02 -3.27 -9.98
CA ASP A 19 0.32 -1.93 -10.46
C ASP A 19 1.63 -1.37 -9.88
N LEU A 20 2.05 -1.81 -8.68
CA LEU A 20 3.39 -1.51 -8.14
C LEU A 20 4.52 -2.07 -9.03
N MET A 21 4.26 -3.12 -9.80
CA MET A 21 5.21 -3.69 -10.75
C MET A 21 5.08 -3.10 -12.17
N ALA A 22 4.19 -2.13 -12.37
CA ALA A 22 3.96 -1.53 -13.68
C ALA A 22 5.18 -0.72 -14.15
N LYS A 23 5.50 -0.85 -15.43
CA LYS A 23 6.53 -0.04 -16.11
C LYS A 23 6.06 1.39 -16.31
N ASP A 24 4.76 1.57 -16.56
CA ASP A 24 4.14 2.88 -16.67
C ASP A 24 4.22 3.62 -15.33
N ALA A 25 4.77 4.83 -15.34
CA ALA A 25 5.04 5.58 -14.12
C ALA A 25 3.76 6.01 -13.41
N GLY A 26 2.75 6.47 -14.15
CA GLY A 26 1.48 6.92 -13.55
C GLY A 26 0.69 5.78 -12.93
N THR A 27 0.73 4.60 -13.53
CA THR A 27 0.12 3.39 -12.98
C THR A 27 0.78 2.99 -11.66
N ARG A 28 2.12 2.99 -11.63
CA ARG A 28 2.87 2.67 -10.41
C ARG A 28 2.66 3.70 -9.31
N GLU A 29 2.71 5.00 -9.64
CA GLU A 29 2.48 6.09 -8.69
C GLU A 29 1.11 5.97 -8.02
N ARG A 30 0.06 5.66 -8.79
CA ARG A 30 -1.28 5.42 -8.24
C ARG A 30 -1.30 4.27 -7.21
N ALA A 31 -0.56 3.21 -7.47
CA ALA A 31 -0.46 2.07 -6.56
C ALA A 31 0.34 2.42 -5.29
N GLU A 32 1.41 3.21 -5.44
CA GLU A 32 2.21 3.74 -4.33
C GLU A 32 1.35 4.64 -3.43
N ASP A 33 0.58 5.58 -4.00
CA ASP A 33 -0.34 6.45 -3.26
C ASP A 33 -1.40 5.66 -2.49
N ALA A 34 -2.01 4.67 -3.12
CA ALA A 34 -2.99 3.82 -2.48
C ALA A 34 -2.37 3.03 -1.32
N LEU A 35 -1.18 2.45 -1.51
CA LEU A 35 -0.47 1.74 -0.46
C LEU A 35 -0.09 2.68 0.70
N ALA A 36 0.37 3.89 0.40
CA ALA A 36 0.71 4.91 1.39
C ALA A 36 -0.52 5.28 2.24
N ALA A 37 -1.68 5.48 1.60
CA ALA A 37 -2.93 5.74 2.31
C ALA A 37 -3.36 4.57 3.22
N MET A 38 -3.20 3.33 2.76
CA MET A 38 -3.48 2.13 3.58
C MET A 38 -2.56 2.05 4.80
N ILE A 39 -1.27 2.38 4.64
CA ILE A 39 -0.30 2.43 5.73
C ILE A 39 -0.69 3.54 6.71
N ALA A 40 -0.94 4.76 6.23
CA ALA A 40 -1.33 5.88 7.07
C ALA A 40 -2.57 5.57 7.92
N ALA A 41 -3.61 4.99 7.31
CA ALA A 41 -4.82 4.57 8.03
C ALA A 41 -4.52 3.50 9.10
N ALA A 42 -3.63 2.54 8.81
CA ALA A 42 -3.23 1.52 9.79
C ALA A 42 -2.35 2.08 10.93
N LEU A 43 -1.58 3.14 10.64
CA LEU A 43 -0.81 3.85 11.66
C LEU A 43 -1.74 4.66 12.57
N GLN A 44 -2.75 5.32 12.02
CA GLN A 44 -3.75 6.08 12.78
C GLN A 44 -4.67 5.19 13.63
N ALA A 45 -4.91 3.95 13.21
CA ALA A 45 -5.73 3.00 13.95
C ALA A 45 -4.99 2.29 15.10
N GLN A 46 -3.70 2.56 15.30
CA GLN A 46 -2.97 2.03 16.46
C GLN A 46 -3.32 2.84 17.72
N PRO A 47 -3.52 2.18 18.88
CA PRO A 47 -3.79 2.84 20.15
C PRO A 47 -2.56 3.58 20.69
#